data_AF-A0A1D1Z7V1-F1
#
_entry.id   AF-A0A1D1Z7V1-F1
#
_cell.length_a   1.000
_cell.length_b   1.000
_cell.length_c   1.000
_cell.angle_alpha   90.00
_cell.angle_beta   90.00
_cell.angle_gamma   90.00
#
_symmetry.space_group_name_H-M   'P 1'
#
loop_
_entity.id
_entity.type
_entity.pdbx_description
1 polymer ?
#
loop_
_entity_poly.entity_id
_entity_poly.type
_entity_poly.pdbx_seq_one_letter_code
_entity_poly.pdbx_strand_id
1 'polypeptide(L)'
;MEVGINLIWCDIKNLRWRGQLVDTVVMNPPFGTRKKGIDMDFLSTALKVASQAVYSLHKTSTREHVKRTALQNFRARSAEVLCELRFDVPQLYKFHKKKEVDVAVDLWRFVP
;
A
#
# COMPACT_ATOMS: atom_id res chain seq x y z
N MET A 1 -0.85 27.02 -11.44
CA MET A 1 0.23 26.38 -10.65
C MET A 1 0.63 25.12 -11.38
N GLU A 2 1.87 25.04 -11.83
CA GLU A 2 2.42 23.84 -12.46
C GLU A 2 2.89 22.90 -11.36
N VAL A 3 2.45 21.65 -11.38
CA VAL A 3 2.85 20.65 -10.39
C VAL A 3 4.17 20.03 -10.86
N GLY A 4 5.23 20.14 -10.06
CA GLY A 4 6.49 19.46 -10.35
C GLY A 4 6.34 17.96 -10.23
N ILE A 5 6.42 17.24 -11.35
CA ILE A 5 6.28 15.78 -11.39
C ILE A 5 7.61 15.16 -11.83
N ASN A 6 8.10 14.20 -11.05
CA ASN A 6 9.26 13.39 -11.39
C ASN A 6 8.83 11.91 -11.49
N LEU A 7 9.34 11.21 -12.49
CA LEU A 7 9.05 9.80 -12.73
C LEU A 7 10.30 8.97 -12.50
N ILE A 8 10.16 7.87 -11.76
CA ILE A 8 11.23 6.91 -11.50
C ILE A 8 10.73 5.53 -11.88
N TRP A 9 11.44 4.85 -12.77
CA TRP A 9 11.18 3.45 -13.08
C TRP A 9 12.11 2.55 -12.25
N CYS A 10 11.54 1.83 -11.28
CA CYS A 10 12.30 0.91 -10.43
C CYS A 10 11.42 -0.22 -9.87
N ASP A 11 12.07 -1.30 -9.41
CA ASP A 11 11.46 -2.25 -8.46
C ASP A 11 11.46 -1.59 -7.07
N ILE A 12 10.32 -1.63 -6.38
CA ILE A 12 10.16 -1.02 -5.05
C ILE A 12 11.18 -1.52 -4.02
N LYS A 13 11.63 -2.78 -4.16
CA LYS A 13 12.65 -3.36 -3.27
C LYS A 13 14.05 -2.81 -3.55
N ASN A 14 14.24 -2.22 -4.73
CA ASN A 14 15.49 -1.61 -5.19
C ASN A 14 15.43 -0.09 -5.16
N LEU A 15 14.38 0.52 -4.57
CA LEU A 15 14.30 1.97 -4.40
C LEU A 15 15.45 2.45 -3.49
N ARG A 16 16.40 3.18 -4.05
CA ARG A 16 17.64 3.60 -3.36
C ARG A 16 17.49 4.86 -2.51
N TRP A 17 16.26 5.22 -2.16
CA TRP A 17 15.98 6.35 -1.30
C TRP A 17 16.43 6.03 0.12
N ARG A 18 17.25 6.90 0.71
CA ARG A 18 17.82 6.73 2.05
C ARG A 18 17.30 7.83 2.97
N GLY A 19 16.70 7.43 4.08
CA GLY A 19 16.10 8.34 5.05
C GLY A 19 14.69 8.78 4.64
N GLN A 20 14.10 9.62 5.48
CA GLN A 20 12.77 10.15 5.28
C GLN A 20 12.83 11.33 4.31
N LEU A 21 12.70 11.05 3.01
CA LEU A 21 12.90 12.01 1.92
C LEU A 21 11.61 12.71 1.48
N VAL A 22 10.45 12.16 1.85
CA VAL A 22 9.15 12.70 1.47
C VAL A 22 8.24 12.79 2.69
N ASP A 23 7.38 13.81 2.71
CA ASP A 23 6.45 13.98 3.84
C ASP A 23 5.39 12.88 3.89
N THR A 24 4.81 12.59 2.73
CA THR A 24 3.67 11.69 2.61
C THR A 24 3.86 10.73 1.45
N VAL A 25 3.58 9.45 1.68
CA VAL A 25 3.44 8.44 0.63
C VAL A 25 1.96 8.08 0.48
N VAL A 26 1.48 8.03 -0.76
CA VAL A 26 0.14 7.53 -1.10
C VAL A 26 0.30 6.37 -2.08
N MET A 27 -0.36 5.24 -1.83
CA MET A 27 -0.24 4.07 -2.70
C MET A 27 -1.48 3.18 -2.72
N ASN A 28 -1.67 2.52 -3.86
CA ASN A 28 -2.55 1.38 -4.03
C ASN A 28 -1.69 0.18 -4.47
N PRO A 29 -1.01 -0.50 -3.53
CA PRO A 29 -0.06 -1.54 -3.87
C PRO A 29 -0.79 -2.77 -4.45
N PRO A 30 -0.11 -3.61 -5.24
CA PRO A 30 -0.71 -4.85 -5.72
C PRO A 30 -1.13 -5.75 -4.53
N PHE A 31 -2.40 -6.17 -4.46
CA PHE A 31 -2.97 -6.91 -3.32
C PHE A 31 -2.53 -8.38 -3.15
N GLY A 32 -1.34 -8.73 -3.64
CA GLY A 32 -0.74 -10.05 -3.42
C GLY A 32 -1.45 -11.25 -4.04
N THR A 33 -2.46 -11.05 -4.91
CA THR A 33 -3.24 -12.15 -5.52
C THR A 33 -2.38 -13.10 -6.36
N ARG A 34 -1.31 -12.58 -6.99
CA ARG A 34 -0.37 -13.37 -7.80
C ARG A 34 0.97 -13.63 -7.10
N LYS A 35 1.44 -12.67 -6.32
CA LYS A 35 2.70 -12.74 -5.56
C LYS A 35 2.43 -12.38 -4.12
N LYS A 36 2.40 -13.38 -3.26
CA LYS A 36 2.10 -13.21 -1.83
C LYS A 36 3.08 -12.22 -1.18
N GLY A 37 2.56 -11.28 -0.39
CA GLY A 37 3.35 -10.35 0.42
C GLY A 37 3.93 -9.14 -0.30
N ILE A 38 3.67 -8.95 -1.61
CA ILE A 38 4.18 -7.77 -2.33
C ILE A 38 3.62 -6.45 -1.78
N ASP A 39 2.38 -6.44 -1.29
CA ASP A 39 1.79 -5.28 -0.61
C ASP A 39 2.57 -4.89 0.65
N MET A 40 3.13 -5.86 1.35
CA MET A 40 3.97 -5.64 2.54
C MET A 40 5.38 -5.15 2.18
N ASP A 41 5.93 -5.58 1.04
CA ASP A 41 7.20 -5.02 0.50
C ASP A 41 7.03 -3.51 0.23
N PHE A 42 5.92 -3.11 -0.39
CA PHE A 42 5.57 -1.71 -0.62
C PHE A 42 5.41 -0.94 0.70
N LEU A 43 4.65 -1.50 1.66
CA LEU A 43 4.46 -0.88 2.96
C LEU A 43 5.77 -0.67 3.73
N SER A 44 6.65 -1.68 3.71
CA SER A 44 7.97 -1.59 4.35
C SER A 44 8.81 -0.46 3.76
N THR A 45 8.84 -0.33 2.42
CA THR A 45 9.57 0.74 1.75
C THR A 45 8.94 2.11 2.04
N ALA A 46 7.61 2.22 1.99
CA ALA A 46 6.90 3.48 2.26
C ALA A 46 7.20 4.02 3.66
N LEU A 47 7.17 3.16 4.69
CA LEU A 47 7.47 3.54 6.07
C LEU A 47 8.93 3.97 6.28
N LYS A 48 9.86 3.50 5.43
CA LYS A 48 11.27 3.91 5.50
C LYS A 48 11.52 5.29 4.89
N VAL A 49 10.71 5.70 3.91
CA VAL A 49 10.93 6.94 3.14
C VAL A 49 10.02 8.10 3.53
N ALA A 50 8.87 7.81 4.15
CA ALA A 50 7.96 8.84 4.64
C ALA A 50 8.43 9.41 5.98
N SER A 51 8.31 10.73 6.18
CA SER A 51 8.57 11.39 7.47
C SER A 51 7.31 11.54 8.33
N GLN A 52 6.13 11.72 7.71
CA GLN A 52 4.90 12.04 8.43
C GLN A 52 3.81 10.99 8.29
N ALA A 53 3.51 10.56 7.07
CA ALA A 53 2.36 9.68 6.83
C ALA A 53 2.54 8.74 5.64
N VAL A 54 1.93 7.55 5.75
CA VAL A 54 1.71 6.63 4.64
C VAL A 54 0.22 6.34 4.55
N TYR A 55 -0.39 6.63 3.40
CA TYR A 55 -1.75 6.26 3.05
C TYR A 55 -1.72 5.10 2.07
N SER A 56 -2.33 3.97 2.43
CA SER A 56 -2.25 2.74 1.63
C SER A 56 -3.56 1.98 1.64
N LEU A 57 -3.90 1.38 0.50
CA LEU A 57 -5.01 0.44 0.39
C LEU A 57 -4.53 -1.00 0.63
N HIS A 58 -5.17 -1.72 1.54
CA HIS A 58 -4.92 -3.15 1.76
C HIS A 58 -6.24 -3.91 1.90
N LYS A 59 -6.28 -5.18 1.49
CA LYS A 59 -7.50 -6.00 1.61
C LYS A 59 -7.99 -6.08 3.05
N THR A 60 -9.29 -5.90 3.26
CA THR A 60 -9.91 -6.00 4.59
C THR A 60 -9.67 -7.38 5.22
N SER A 61 -9.63 -8.43 4.40
CA SER A 61 -9.35 -9.81 4.85
C SER A 61 -7.94 -10.00 5.46
N THR A 62 -7.01 -9.08 5.23
CA THR A 62 -5.64 -9.13 5.76
C THR A 62 -5.38 -8.08 6.85
N ARG A 63 -6.42 -7.38 7.33
CA ARG A 63 -6.34 -6.27 8.29
C ARG A 63 -5.43 -6.54 9.48
N GLU A 64 -5.64 -7.67 10.15
CA GLU A 64 -4.87 -8.02 11.36
C GLU A 64 -3.39 -8.29 11.04
N HIS A 65 -3.10 -8.92 9.90
CA HIS A 65 -1.73 -9.13 9.45
C HIS A 65 -1.03 -7.80 9.16
N VAL A 66 -1.68 -6.91 8.41
CA VAL A 66 -1.16 -5.59 8.06
C VAL A 66 -0.84 -4.78 9.31
N LYS A 67 -1.80 -4.66 10.24
CA LYS A 67 -1.63 -3.91 11.50
C LYS A 67 -0.46 -4.44 12.32
N ARG A 68 -0.45 -5.76 12.57
CA ARG A 68 0.60 -6.41 13.35
C ARG A 68 1.97 -6.21 12.73
N THR A 69 2.11 -6.46 11.43
CA THR A 69 3.39 -6.34 10.74
C THR A 69 3.88 -4.88 10.69
N ALA A 70 2.99 -3.92 10.46
CA ALA A 70 3.36 -2.50 10.48
C ALA A 70 3.93 -2.08 11.85
N LEU A 71 3.24 -2.42 12.93
CA LEU A 71 3.64 -2.02 14.29
C LEU A 71 4.86 -2.80 14.81
N GLN A 72 4.88 -4.13 14.61
CA GLN A 72 5.89 -5.00 15.24
C GLN A 72 7.14 -5.19 14.38
N ASN A 73 6.99 -5.31 13.06
CA ASN A 73 8.11 -5.62 12.17
C ASN A 73 8.67 -4.37 11.50
N PHE A 74 7.81 -3.42 11.12
CA PHE A 74 8.22 -2.21 10.40
C PHE A 74 8.36 -0.98 11.31
N ARG A 75 8.04 -1.11 12.60
CA ARG A 75 8.20 -0.08 13.63
C ARG A 75 7.41 1.20 13.38
N ALA A 76 6.29 1.10 12.65
CA ALA A 76 5.35 2.22 12.56
C ALA A 76 4.88 2.62 13.96
N ARG A 77 4.83 3.93 14.23
CA ARG A 77 4.28 4.48 15.48
C ARG A 77 2.78 4.23 15.61
N SER A 78 2.03 4.30 14.51
CA SER A 78 0.61 3.98 14.49
C SER A 78 0.15 3.38 13.16
N ALA A 79 -0.99 2.66 13.22
CA ALA A 79 -1.64 2.02 12.09
C ALA A 79 -3.17 2.07 12.30
N GLU A 80 -3.85 2.90 11.52
CA GLU A 80 -5.27 3.20 11.67
C GLU A 80 -6.00 2.95 10.35
N VAL A 81 -7.15 2.27 10.42
CA VAL A 81 -8.08 2.19 9.29
C VAL A 81 -8.95 3.45 9.34
N LEU A 82 -8.86 4.27 8.30
CA LEU A 82 -9.64 5.50 8.17
C LEU A 82 -11.04 5.22 7.63
N CYS A 83 -11.15 4.33 6.65
CA CYS A 83 -12.43 3.87 6.13
C CYS A 83 -12.30 2.50 5.45
N GLU A 84 -13.42 1.80 5.37
CA GLU A 84 -13.59 0.57 4.60
C GLU A 84 -14.21 0.93 3.25
N LEU A 85 -13.65 0.39 2.17
CA LEU A 85 -14.04 0.64 0.79
C LEU A 85 -14.39 -0.69 0.12
N ARG A 86 -15.32 -0.64 -0.83
CA ARG A 86 -15.65 -1.75 -1.72
C ARG A 86 -15.44 -1.31 -3.16
N PHE A 87 -14.70 -2.10 -3.91
CA PHE A 87 -14.50 -1.87 -5.33
C PHE A 87 -15.14 -3.00 -6.12
N ASP A 88 -15.98 -2.61 -7.07
CA ASP A 88 -16.36 -3.50 -8.15
C ASP A 88 -15.24 -3.49 -9.19
N VAL A 89 -14.48 -4.58 -9.26
CA VAL A 89 -13.43 -4.74 -10.26
C VAL A 89 -14.01 -5.50 -11.45
N PRO A 90 -14.29 -4.83 -12.58
CA PRO A 90 -14.81 -5.51 -13.77
C PRO A 90 -13.76 -6.46 -14.34
N GLN A 91 -14.21 -7.44 -15.11
CA GLN A 91 -13.32 -8.34 -15.83
C GLN A 91 -12.48 -7.60 -16.87
N LEU A 92 -11.29 -7.14 -16.48
CA LEU A 92 -10.34 -6.47 -17.37
C LEU A 92 -9.44 -7.44 -18.16
N TYR A 93 -9.32 -8.70 -17.72
CA TYR A 93 -8.37 -9.65 -18.31
C TYR A 93 -8.97 -11.03 -18.57
N LYS A 94 -8.44 -11.71 -19.60
CA LYS A 94 -8.87 -13.05 -20.05
C LYS A 94 -8.73 -14.16 -18.99
N PHE A 95 -7.88 -13.98 -17.99
CA PHE A 95 -7.66 -14.95 -16.91
C PHE A 95 -8.61 -14.76 -15.70
N HIS A 96 -9.48 -13.74 -15.71
CA HIS A 96 -10.50 -13.59 -14.68
C HIS A 96 -11.63 -14.60 -14.91
N LYS A 97 -11.91 -15.43 -13.90
CA LYS A 97 -12.97 -16.45 -13.94
C LYS A 97 -14.36 -15.88 -13.63
N LYS A 98 -14.44 -14.71 -13.00
CA LYS A 98 -15.68 -14.03 -12.60
C LYS A 98 -15.80 -12.73 -13.39
N LYS A 99 -17.04 -12.39 -13.79
CA LYS A 99 -17.37 -11.16 -14.53
C LYS A 99 -17.06 -9.90 -13.71
N GLU A 100 -17.21 -10.00 -12.40
CA GLU A 100 -16.99 -8.92 -11.44
C GLU A 100 -16.56 -9.53 -10.11
N VAL A 101 -15.66 -8.85 -9.40
CA VAL A 101 -15.25 -9.22 -8.05
C VAL A 101 -15.41 -8.00 -7.16
N ASP A 102 -16.27 -8.12 -6.15
CA ASP A 102 -16.31 -7.18 -5.02
C ASP A 102 -15.03 -7.36 -4.20
N VAL A 103 -14.18 -6.33 -4.18
CA VAL A 103 -12.94 -6.29 -3.41
C VAL A 103 -13.12 -5.33 -2.25
N ALA A 104 -13.29 -5.89 -1.06
CA ALA A 104 -13.23 -5.14 0.19
C ALA A 104 -11.77 -4.78 0.54
N VAL A 105 -11.50 -3.48 0.65
CA VAL A 105 -10.22 -2.96 1.11
C VAL A 105 -10.41 -1.93 2.20
N ASP A 106 -9.35 -1.68 2.93
CA ASP A 106 -9.26 -0.65 3.94
C ASP A 106 -8.33 0.44 3.44
N LEU A 107 -8.73 1.71 3.62
CA LEU A 107 -7.81 2.83 3.57
C LEU A 107 -7.12 2.96 4.93
N TRP A 108 -5.81 2.73 4.92
CA TRP A 108 -4.99 2.88 6.11
C TRP A 108 -4.28 4.22 6.13
N ARG A 109 -4.08 4.73 7.34
CA ARG A 109 -3.05 5.71 7.67
C ARG A 109 -2.04 5.07 8.62
N PHE A 110 -0.78 5.09 8.23
CA PHE A 110 0.34 4.73 9.09
C PHE A 110 1.18 5.96 9.39
N VAL A 111 1.72 6.00 10.60
CA VAL A 111 2.75 6.96 10.98
C VAL A 111 4.07 6.20 11.06
N PRO A 112 5.08 6.54 10.22
CA PRO A 112 6.43 5.99 10.32
C PRO A 112 7.00 6.08 11.72
#